data_AF-A0A559IWB7-F1
#
_entry.id   AF-A0A559IWB7-F1
#
_cell.length_a   1.000
_cell.length_b   1.000
_cell.length_c   1.000
_cell.angle_alpha   90.00
_cell.angle_beta   90.00
_cell.angle_gamma   90.00
#
_symmetry.space_group_name_H-M   'P 1'
#
loop_
_entity.id
_entity.type
_entity.pdbx_description
1 polymer ?
#
loop_
_entity_poly.entity_id
_entity_poly.type
_entity_poly.pdbx_seq_one_letter_code
_entity_poly.pdbx_strand_id
1 'polypeptide(L)' 'MPQWLSNQLMKAYQKKDRRQIKLLNDCWFFYRSKPSVRSFHSKTTQ' A
#
# COMPACT_ATOMS: atom_id res chain seq x y z
N MET A 1 -5.91 6.83 2.43
CA MET A 1 -5.97 5.66 1.54
C MET A 1 -6.47 6.12 0.19
N PRO A 2 -5.85 5.78 -0.95
CA PRO A 2 -6.34 6.19 -2.26
C PRO A 2 -7.78 5.72 -2.50
N GLN A 3 -8.55 6.49 -3.26
CA GLN A 3 -9.95 6.18 -3.55
C GLN A 3 -10.12 4.79 -4.19
N TRP A 4 -9.19 4.41 -5.07
CA TRP A 4 -9.19 3.09 -5.70
C TRP A 4 -9.05 1.95 -4.68
N LEU A 5 -8.22 2.11 -3.66
CA LEU A 5 -8.01 1.09 -2.64
C LEU A 5 -9.21 0.99 -1.69
N SER A 6 -9.85 2.14 -1.40
CA SER A 6 -11.09 2.19 -0.62
C SER A 6 -12.23 1.45 -1.32
N ASN A 7 -12.39 1.68 -2.63
CA ASN A 7 -13.38 0.98 -3.45
C ASN A 7 -13.15 -0.54 -3.50
N GLN A 8 -11.89 -0.98 -3.51
CA GLN A 8 -11.54 -2.41 -3.46
C GLN A 8 -11.87 -3.04 -2.09
N LEU A 9 -11.55 -2.35 -0.98
CA LEU A 9 -11.93 -2.80 0.37
C LEU A 9 -13.45 -2.90 0.53
N MET A 10 -14.21 -1.92 0.02
CA MET A 10 -15.66 -1.94 0.10
C MET A 10 -16.27 -3.14 -0.64
N LYS A 11 -15.75 -3.46 -1.83
CA LYS A 11 -16.17 -4.67 -2.58
C LYS A 11 -15.80 -5.96 -1.86
N ALA A 12 -14.58 -6.04 -1.30
CA ALA A 12 -14.14 -7.21 -0.54
C ALA A 12 -14.98 -7.41 0.74
N TYR A 13 -15.35 -6.31 1.41
CA TYR A 13 -16.23 -6.32 2.57
C TYR A 13 -17.63 -6.83 2.24
N GLN A 14 -18.24 -6.33 1.16
CA GLN A 14 -19.55 -6.82 0.70
C GLN A 14 -19.54 -8.31 0.37
N LYS A 15 -18.44 -8.80 -0.22
CA LYS A 15 -18.22 -10.23 -0.50
C LYS A 15 -17.82 -11.06 0.72
N LYS A 16 -17.62 -10.44 1.89
CA LYS A 16 -17.07 -11.05 3.10
C LYS A 16 -15.73 -11.76 2.88
N ASP A 17 -14.95 -11.32 1.89
CA ASP A 17 -13.64 -11.90 1.58
C ASP A 17 -12.58 -11.34 2.54
N ARG A 18 -12.43 -12.02 3.68
CA ARG A 18 -11.45 -11.65 4.72
C ARG A 18 -10.01 -11.75 4.23
N ARG A 19 -9.72 -12.62 3.24
CA ARG A 19 -8.37 -12.76 2.68
C ARG A 19 -8.02 -11.54 1.85
N GLN A 20 -8.94 -11.11 0.98
CA GLN A 20 -8.77 -9.92 0.16
C GLN A 20 -8.66 -8.65 1.02
N ILE A 21 -9.45 -8.54 2.09
CA ILE A 21 -9.33 -7.41 3.04
C ILE A 21 -7.95 -7.38 3.70
N LYS A 22 -7.43 -8.53 4.16
CA LYS A 22 -6.10 -8.61 4.76
C LYS A 22 -5.01 -8.19 3.78
N LEU A 23 -5.04 -8.73 2.56
CA LEU A 23 -4.09 -8.38 1.51
C LEU A 23 -4.12 -6.87 1.18
N LEU A 24 -5.32 -6.30 1.01
CA LEU A 24 -5.47 -4.87 0.69
C LEU A 24 -4.98 -3.96 1.83
N ASN A 25 -5.17 -4.38 3.09
CA ASN A 25 -4.62 -3.69 4.25
C ASN A 25 -3.09 -3.76 4.29
N ASP A 26 -2.51 -4.94 4.00
CA ASP A 26 -1.07 -5.10 3.91
C ASP A 26 -0.50 -4.21 2.79
N CYS A 27 -1.13 -4.21 1.61
CA CYS A 27 -0.77 -3.30 0.50
C CYS A 27 -0.84 -1.83 0.90
N TRP A 28 -1.88 -1.41 1.63
CA TRP A 28 -1.99 -0.05 2.16
C TRP A 28 -0.83 0.29 3.11
N PHE A 29 -0.46 -0.66 3.97
CA PHE A 29 0.65 -0.50 4.90
C PHE A 29 1.98 -0.30 4.17
N PHE A 30 2.28 -1.09 3.13
CA PHE A 30 3.46 -0.89 2.29
C PHE A 30 3.45 0.43 1.53
N TYR A 31 2.30 0.80 0.97
CA TYR A 31 2.15 2.08 0.25
C TYR A 31 2.33 3.29 1.17
N ARG A 32 1.82 3.22 2.40
CA ARG A 32 2.01 4.26 3.43
C ARG A 32 3.44 4.28 3.94
N SER A 33 4.07 3.12 4.02
CA SER A 33 5.50 2.95 4.30
C SER A 33 6.30 3.40 3.08
N LYS A 34 6.17 4.68 2.72
CA LYS A 34 7.19 5.34 1.91
C LYS A 34 8.49 5.15 2.71
N PRO A 35 9.52 4.43 2.22
CA PRO A 35 10.85 4.86 2.55
C PRO A 35 10.87 6.33 2.13
N SER A 36 11.08 7.24 3.08
CA SER A 36 11.44 8.60 2.72
C SER A 36 12.45 8.50 1.60
N VAL A 37 12.09 8.99 0.41
CA VAL A 37 13.03 9.15 -0.69
C VAL A 37 13.96 10.29 -0.28
N ARG A 38 14.84 9.97 0.66
CA ARG A 38 15.95 10.69 1.29
C ARG A 38 16.72 9.55 1.98
N SER A 39 17.52 8.75 1.28
CA SER A 39 18.75 9.18 0.63
C SER A 39 19.28 8.07 -0.29
N PHE A 40 19.03 8.16 -1.59
CA PHE A 40 19.86 7.50 -2.63
C PHE A 40 19.99 8.42 -3.85
N HIS A 41 20.15 9.72 -3.60
CA HIS A 41 20.61 10.69 -4.58
C HIS A 41 21.76 11.51 -3.99
N SER A 42 22.84 10.85 -3.57
CA SER A 42 24.22 11.38 -3.55
C SER A 42 25.13 10.24 -3.06
N LYS A 43 25.91 9.57 -3.92
CA LYS A 43 27.36 9.80 -4.21
C LYS A 43 27.97 8.38 -4.21
N THR A 44 28.93 7.93 -5.01
CA THR A 44 29.89 8.55 -5.93
C THR A 44 30.61 7.40 -6.63
N THR A 45 30.96 7.58 -7.91
CA THR A 45 32.04 6.86 -8.58
C THR A 45 33.27 6.73 -7.69
N GLN A 46 33.70 5.51 -7.38
CA GLN A 46 35.12 5.21 -7.17
C GLN A 46 35.40 3.79 -7.65
#